data_AF-A0A450X9L5-F1
#
_entry.id   AF-A0A450X9L5-F1
#
_cell.length_a   1.000
_cell.length_b   1.000
_cell.length_c   1.000
_cell.angle_alpha   90.00
_cell.angle_beta   90.00
_cell.angle_gamma   90.00
#
_symmetry.space_group_name_H-M   'P 1'
#
loop_
_entity.id
_entity.type
_entity.pdbx_description
1 polymer ?
#
loop_
_entity_poly.entity_id
_entity_poly.type
_entity_poly.pdbx_seq_one_letter_code
_entity_poly.pdbx_strand_id
1 'polypeptide(L)'
;TVVTGEELPRPDPAASPWSKSGTDIYYTDTHGGNVGIGTNAPVADLSILGNLSRALTGHVTVSAGSTQVSGAETRFAEELRVGDSLLIEREVFRVTEIHSEMVLTVDTPHTVGAYNAAAYTDSDLLSVRTGAEENALMVDGTGNVGIGTTAPKAKLDVAGGIKVGNETVCDAGKAGT
;
A
#
# COMPACT_ATOMS: atom_id res chain seq x y z
N THR A 1 10.82 -20.98 -55.27
CA THR A 1 11.34 -19.84 -54.49
C THR A 1 10.91 -20.05 -53.06
N VAL A 2 11.84 -20.38 -52.17
CA VAL A 2 11.54 -20.53 -50.74
C VAL A 2 11.45 -19.12 -50.16
N VAL A 3 10.26 -18.70 -49.76
CA VAL A 3 10.08 -17.46 -49.02
C VAL A 3 10.46 -17.78 -47.57
N THR A 4 11.67 -17.39 -47.18
CA THR A 4 12.11 -17.38 -45.79
C THR A 4 11.15 -16.49 -45.00
N GLY A 5 10.53 -17.04 -43.96
CA GLY A 5 9.63 -16.30 -43.08
C GLY A 5 10.28 -15.01 -42.60
N GLU A 6 9.51 -13.92 -42.61
CA GLU A 6 9.91 -12.66 -42.02
C GLU A 6 10.28 -12.90 -40.56
N GLU A 7 11.53 -12.63 -40.22
CA GLU A 7 11.96 -12.58 -38.83
C GLU A 7 11.16 -11.46 -38.16
N LEU A 8 10.31 -11.84 -37.20
CA LEU A 8 9.55 -10.89 -36.40
C LEU A 8 10.53 -9.85 -35.84
N PRO A 9 10.23 -8.54 -35.95
CA PRO A 9 11.15 -7.51 -35.47
C PRO A 9 11.51 -7.81 -34.02
N ARG A 10 12.82 -7.89 -33.75
CA ARG A 10 13.34 -8.04 -32.40
C ARG A 10 12.69 -6.97 -31.52
N PRO A 11 12.09 -7.31 -30.37
CA PRO A 11 11.50 -6.32 -29.48
C PRO A 11 12.54 -5.24 -29.21
N ASP A 12 12.16 -3.98 -29.43
CA ASP A 12 13.03 -2.84 -29.17
C ASP A 12 13.48 -2.91 -27.70
N PRO A 13 14.77 -3.05 -27.39
CA PRO A 13 15.25 -3.10 -26.02
C PRO A 13 15.00 -1.79 -25.24
N ALA A 14 14.58 -0.71 -25.92
CA ALA A 14 14.11 0.53 -25.30
C ALA A 14 12.59 0.56 -25.01
N ALA A 15 11.83 -0.43 -25.48
CA ALA A 15 10.41 -0.53 -25.16
C ALA A 15 10.23 -1.15 -23.77
N SER A 16 9.57 -0.41 -22.87
CA SER A 16 9.19 -0.95 -21.55
C SER A 16 8.40 -2.26 -21.72
N PRO A 17 8.75 -3.33 -20.99
CA PRO A 17 7.98 -4.58 -21.01
C PRO A 17 6.57 -4.41 -20.42
N TRP A 18 6.30 -3.29 -19.75
CA TRP A 18 5.00 -2.96 -19.17
C TRP A 18 4.31 -1.89 -20.02
N SER A 19 3.22 -2.24 -20.69
CA SER A 19 2.32 -1.29 -21.32
C SER A 19 1.39 -0.70 -20.25
N LYS A 20 1.23 0.63 -20.21
CA LYS A 20 0.20 1.26 -19.36
C LYS A 20 -1.16 0.83 -19.89
N SER A 21 -1.84 -0.07 -19.19
CA SER A 21 -3.29 -0.18 -19.28
C SER A 21 -3.87 0.37 -17.97
N GLY A 22 -4.76 1.36 -18.07
CA GLY A 22 -5.25 2.12 -16.91
C GLY A 22 -4.36 3.30 -16.49
N THR A 23 -4.81 4.03 -15.46
CA THR A 23 -4.18 5.28 -14.97
C THR A 23 -3.20 5.09 -13.82
N ASP A 24 -3.16 3.90 -13.23
CA ASP A 24 -2.56 3.69 -11.90
C ASP A 24 -1.23 2.95 -11.95
N ILE A 25 -0.64 2.80 -13.15
CA ILE A 25 0.69 2.23 -13.39
C ILE A 25 1.68 3.36 -13.68
N TYR A 26 2.67 3.54 -12.80
CA TYR A 26 3.69 4.57 -12.90
C TYR A 26 5.09 3.96 -13.01
N TYR A 27 5.86 4.37 -14.01
CA TYR A 27 7.27 4.01 -14.15
C TYR A 27 8.11 5.27 -14.37
N THR A 28 9.22 5.38 -13.64
CA THR A 28 10.26 6.40 -13.90
C THR A 28 11.17 5.91 -15.04
N ASP A 29 11.75 6.81 -15.84
CA ASP A 29 12.23 6.54 -17.21
C ASP A 29 13.62 5.83 -17.36
N THR A 30 14.34 6.10 -18.46
CA THR A 30 14.90 5.20 -19.50
C THR A 30 16.03 4.23 -19.14
N HIS A 31 16.39 4.04 -17.88
CA HIS A 31 17.53 3.19 -17.49
C HIS A 31 17.20 2.11 -16.44
N GLY A 32 15.91 1.84 -16.21
CA GLY A 32 15.41 0.88 -15.22
C GLY A 32 14.60 1.62 -14.16
N GLY A 33 13.28 1.42 -14.18
CA GLY A 33 12.31 2.25 -13.46
C GLY A 33 11.61 1.54 -12.33
N ASN A 34 11.37 2.29 -11.25
CA ASN A 34 10.49 1.90 -10.15
C ASN A 34 9.04 1.75 -10.66
N VAL A 35 8.31 0.73 -10.20
CA VAL A 35 6.90 0.51 -10.54
C VAL A 35 6.02 0.99 -9.40
N GLY A 36 5.19 1.99 -9.66
CA GLY A 36 4.14 2.49 -8.77
C GLY A 36 2.78 1.91 -9.13
N ILE A 37 2.07 1.35 -8.14
CA ILE A 37 0.63 1.04 -8.22
C ILE A 37 -0.10 2.02 -7.30
N GLY A 38 -0.94 2.90 -7.86
CA GLY A 38 -1.66 3.93 -7.11
C GLY A 38 -0.80 5.10 -6.59
N THR A 39 0.52 5.09 -6.81
CA THR A 39 1.44 6.19 -6.47
C THR A 39 2.21 6.69 -7.69
N ASN A 40 2.22 8.01 -7.91
CA ASN A 40 2.86 8.66 -9.06
C ASN A 40 4.32 9.07 -8.84
N ALA A 41 4.85 8.85 -7.63
CA ALA A 41 6.24 9.13 -7.25
C ALA A 41 6.83 7.91 -6.51
N PRO A 42 7.00 6.76 -7.20
CA PRO A 42 7.51 5.56 -6.56
C PRO A 42 8.98 5.76 -6.12
N VAL A 43 9.22 5.69 -4.80
CA VAL A 43 10.56 5.89 -4.20
C VAL A 43 11.36 4.59 -4.04
N ALA A 44 10.75 3.44 -4.33
CA ALA A 44 11.35 2.11 -4.32
C ALA A 44 10.97 1.36 -5.59
N ASP A 45 11.74 0.32 -5.95
CA ASP A 45 11.55 -0.50 -7.16
C ASP A 45 10.10 -0.98 -7.36
N LEU A 46 9.39 -1.27 -6.26
CA LEU A 46 7.95 -1.49 -6.23
C LEU A 46 7.33 -0.63 -5.13
N SER A 47 6.45 0.30 -5.50
CA SER A 47 5.70 1.16 -4.58
C SER A 47 4.21 0.91 -4.78
N ILE A 48 3.50 0.51 -3.73
CA ILE A 48 2.07 0.23 -3.80
C ILE A 48 1.36 1.14 -2.80
N LEU A 49 0.37 1.89 -3.29
CA LEU A 49 -0.59 2.60 -2.48
C LEU A 49 -1.84 1.72 -2.42
N GLY A 50 -2.25 1.34 -1.20
CA GLY A 50 -3.48 0.57 -0.99
C GLY A 50 -4.71 1.29 -1.57
N ASN A 51 -5.86 0.62 -1.59
CA ASN A 51 -7.06 1.18 -2.22
C ASN A 51 -7.76 2.27 -1.36
N LEU A 52 -7.28 2.50 -0.13
CA LEU A 52 -7.75 3.52 0.83
C LEU A 52 -9.28 3.57 0.90
N SER A 53 -9.88 2.40 1.13
CA SER A 53 -11.33 2.21 1.01
C SER A 53 -12.07 2.21 2.36
N ARG A 54 -11.37 2.14 3.49
CA ARG A 54 -11.99 2.17 4.81
C ARG A 54 -12.20 3.60 5.28
N ALA A 55 -13.45 4.05 5.31
CA ALA A 55 -13.79 5.36 5.88
C ALA A 55 -13.46 5.41 7.37
N LEU A 56 -12.91 6.53 7.83
CA LEU A 56 -12.78 6.85 9.24
C LEU A 56 -14.11 7.30 9.82
N THR A 57 -14.24 7.22 11.15
CA THR A 57 -15.36 7.82 11.87
C THR A 57 -15.28 9.35 11.78
N GLY A 58 -16.44 9.99 11.61
CA GLY A 58 -16.55 11.45 11.59
C GLY A 58 -16.09 12.10 10.28
N HIS A 59 -15.72 13.37 10.37
CA HIS A 59 -15.29 14.17 9.23
C HIS A 59 -14.01 14.92 9.54
N VAL A 60 -13.26 15.26 8.50
CA VAL A 60 -12.00 16.00 8.61
C VAL A 60 -12.08 17.36 7.94
N THR A 61 -11.27 18.28 8.43
CA THR A 61 -11.04 19.61 7.86
C THR A 61 -9.54 19.89 7.86
N VAL A 62 -9.03 20.36 6.74
CA VAL A 62 -7.65 20.80 6.55
C VAL A 62 -7.66 22.03 5.65
N SER A 63 -6.94 23.07 6.06
CA SER A 63 -6.82 24.29 5.25
C SER A 63 -5.83 24.08 4.11
N ALA A 64 -6.03 24.76 2.98
CA ALA A 64 -5.07 24.76 1.88
C ALA A 64 -3.67 25.14 2.36
N GLY A 65 -2.65 24.38 1.97
CA GLY A 65 -1.27 24.60 2.38
C GLY A 65 -0.94 24.23 3.83
N SER A 66 -1.86 23.56 4.55
CA SER A 66 -1.62 23.04 5.90
C SER A 66 -1.33 21.54 5.88
N THR A 67 -0.47 21.09 6.79
CA THR A 67 -0.25 19.66 7.12
C THR A 67 -1.04 19.21 8.34
N GLN A 68 -1.71 20.12 9.05
CA GLN A 68 -2.53 19.77 10.20
C GLN A 68 -3.96 19.48 9.76
N VAL A 69 -4.43 18.28 10.11
CA VAL A 69 -5.80 17.84 9.86
C VAL A 69 -6.56 17.85 11.18
N SER A 70 -7.66 18.59 11.21
CA SER A 70 -8.59 18.64 12.34
C SER A 70 -9.79 17.75 12.04
N GLY A 71 -10.23 16.99 13.03
CA GLY A 71 -11.39 16.11 12.96
C GLY A 71 -12.59 16.67 13.72
N ALA A 72 -13.78 16.29 13.27
CA ALA A 72 -15.04 16.44 13.97
C ALA A 72 -15.66 15.05 14.12
N GLU A 73 -15.92 14.64 15.37
CA GLU A 73 -16.41 13.30 15.72
C GLU A 73 -15.47 12.15 15.30
N THR A 74 -14.21 12.46 15.04
CA THR A 74 -13.17 11.48 14.68
C THR A 74 -12.60 10.76 15.90
N ARG A 75 -11.97 9.60 15.67
CA ARG A 75 -11.26 8.81 16.68
C ARG A 75 -9.86 8.42 16.19
N PHE A 76 -9.07 9.42 15.81
CA PHE A 76 -7.79 9.20 15.13
C PHE A 76 -6.81 8.32 15.90
N ALA A 77 -6.71 8.43 17.24
CA ALA A 77 -5.73 7.64 17.99
C ALA A 77 -6.19 6.17 18.15
N GLU A 78 -7.47 5.89 17.92
CA GLU A 78 -7.99 4.53 17.88
C GLU A 78 -7.93 3.92 16.48
N GLU A 79 -8.28 4.70 15.46
CA GLU A 79 -8.48 4.22 14.08
C GLU A 79 -7.23 4.26 13.19
N LEU A 80 -6.21 5.04 13.59
CA LEU A 80 -4.98 5.24 12.83
C LEU A 80 -3.73 4.98 13.66
N ARG A 81 -2.62 4.76 12.96
CA ARG A 81 -1.25 4.70 13.48
C ARG A 81 -0.36 5.66 12.68
N VAL A 82 0.74 6.10 13.28
CA VAL A 82 1.75 6.88 12.56
C VAL A 82 2.33 6.01 11.45
N GLY A 83 2.32 6.55 10.25
CA GLY A 83 2.73 5.87 9.03
C GLY A 83 1.58 5.37 8.16
N ASP A 84 0.35 5.36 8.67
CA ASP A 84 -0.82 4.99 7.89
C ASP A 84 -1.03 5.96 6.73
N SER A 85 -1.57 5.44 5.63
CA SER A 85 -2.00 6.26 4.50
C SER A 85 -3.40 6.80 4.75
N LEU A 86 -3.62 8.05 4.39
CA LEU A 86 -4.85 8.79 4.62
C LEU A 86 -5.25 9.50 3.32
N LEU A 87 -6.35 9.08 2.71
CA LEU A 87 -6.98 9.76 1.60
C LEU A 87 -7.95 10.80 2.14
N ILE A 88 -7.78 12.06 1.74
CA ILE A 88 -8.75 13.13 1.98
C ILE A 88 -9.14 13.68 0.62
N GLU A 89 -10.43 13.57 0.28
CA GLU A 89 -10.97 13.92 -1.05
C GLU A 89 -10.27 13.19 -2.21
N ARG A 90 -9.18 13.76 -2.73
CA ARG A 90 -8.43 13.29 -3.90
C ARG A 90 -6.93 13.20 -3.66
N GLU A 91 -6.46 13.62 -2.49
CA GLU A 91 -5.05 13.66 -2.14
C GLU A 91 -4.77 12.61 -1.07
N VAL A 92 -3.70 11.85 -1.28
CA VAL A 92 -3.25 10.84 -0.33
C VAL A 92 -2.05 11.37 0.43
N PHE A 93 -2.11 11.17 1.73
CA PHE A 93 -1.14 11.63 2.70
C PHE A 93 -0.64 10.48 3.54
N ARG A 94 0.54 10.64 4.15
CA ARG A 94 1.01 9.75 5.22
C ARG A 94 0.85 10.44 6.56
N VAL A 95 0.25 9.77 7.53
CA VAL A 95 0.13 10.26 8.91
C VAL A 95 1.53 10.31 9.54
N THR A 96 1.97 11.49 9.98
CA THR A 96 3.29 11.71 10.59
C THR A 96 3.23 11.80 12.10
N GLU A 97 2.15 12.36 12.66
CA GLU A 97 1.91 12.42 14.09
C GLU A 97 0.41 12.40 14.39
N ILE A 98 0.00 11.72 15.46
CA ILE A 98 -1.37 11.77 15.97
C ILE A 98 -1.31 12.48 17.32
N HIS A 99 -1.81 13.71 17.40
CA HIS A 99 -1.76 14.53 18.62
C HIS A 99 -2.94 14.24 19.55
N SER A 100 -4.10 13.86 19.01
CA SER A 100 -5.31 13.49 19.75
C SER A 100 -6.30 12.76 18.85
N GLU A 101 -7.47 12.37 19.39
CA GLU A 101 -8.58 11.79 18.61
C GLU A 101 -9.09 12.69 17.48
N MET A 102 -8.80 14.00 17.54
CA MET A 102 -9.31 15.01 16.60
C MET A 102 -8.22 15.82 15.92
N VAL A 103 -6.95 15.55 16.17
CA VAL A 103 -5.87 16.31 15.53
C VAL A 103 -4.72 15.39 15.19
N LEU A 104 -4.32 15.41 13.92
CA LEU A 104 -3.13 14.73 13.42
C LEU A 104 -2.36 15.66 12.46
N THR A 105 -1.12 15.28 12.15
CA THR A 105 -0.33 15.88 11.08
C THR A 105 -0.03 14.87 10.00
N VAL A 106 0.09 15.37 8.77
CA VAL A 106 0.47 14.63 7.58
C VAL A 106 1.81 15.07 7.02
N ASP A 107 2.37 14.27 6.11
CA ASP A 107 3.70 14.44 5.52
C ASP A 107 3.81 15.60 4.52
N THR A 108 2.72 15.93 3.82
CA THR A 108 2.69 17.00 2.83
C THR A 108 1.46 17.91 3.00
N PRO A 109 1.58 19.22 2.70
CA PRO A 109 0.43 20.12 2.82
C PRO A 109 -0.66 19.78 1.81
N HIS A 110 -1.94 19.83 2.21
CA HIS A 110 -3.06 19.62 1.29
C HIS A 110 -3.16 20.78 0.29
N THR A 111 -3.18 20.50 -1.02
CA THR A 111 -3.03 21.56 -2.03
C THR A 111 -4.21 22.55 -2.08
N VAL A 112 -5.44 22.06 -1.95
CA VAL A 112 -6.67 22.88 -2.04
C VAL A 112 -7.35 23.05 -0.67
N GLY A 113 -7.04 22.20 0.30
CA GLY A 113 -7.78 22.06 1.54
C GLY A 113 -9.07 21.26 1.36
N ALA A 114 -9.67 20.87 2.47
CA ALA A 114 -10.92 20.13 2.54
C ALA A 114 -11.72 20.57 3.77
N TYR A 115 -13.03 20.66 3.66
CA TYR A 115 -13.93 21.02 4.75
C TYR A 115 -15.03 19.98 4.89
N ASN A 116 -15.20 19.46 6.11
CA ASN A 116 -16.18 18.41 6.42
C ASN A 116 -16.10 17.21 5.45
N ALA A 117 -14.88 16.83 5.08
CA ALA A 117 -14.61 15.76 4.15
C ALA A 117 -14.62 14.41 4.86
N ALA A 118 -15.01 13.35 4.15
CA ALA A 118 -14.70 12.00 4.59
C ALA A 118 -13.21 11.73 4.36
N ALA A 119 -12.56 11.07 5.32
CA ALA A 119 -11.22 10.57 5.16
C ALA A 119 -11.24 9.05 5.13
N TYR A 120 -10.36 8.46 4.32
CA TYR A 120 -10.26 7.03 4.18
C TYR A 120 -8.84 6.57 4.45
N THR A 121 -8.69 5.37 4.98
CA THR A 121 -7.42 4.75 5.26
C THR A 121 -7.44 3.29 4.80
N ASP A 122 -6.29 2.66 4.86
CA ASP A 122 -6.18 1.22 4.84
C ASP A 122 -5.16 0.82 5.91
N SER A 123 -5.44 -0.23 6.66
CA SER A 123 -4.46 -0.80 7.59
C SER A 123 -3.40 -1.61 6.86
N ASP A 124 -3.63 -1.88 5.57
CA ASP A 124 -2.98 -2.92 4.82
C ASP A 124 -2.07 -2.31 3.75
N LEU A 125 -0.76 -2.62 3.77
CA LEU A 125 0.20 -2.10 2.79
C LEU A 125 0.15 -2.89 1.47
N LEU A 126 0.02 -4.21 1.55
CA LEU A 126 -0.08 -5.09 0.40
C LEU A 126 -0.91 -6.34 0.73
N SER A 127 -1.99 -6.57 0.00
CA SER A 127 -2.74 -7.83 0.07
C SER A 127 -2.67 -8.59 -1.26
N VAL A 128 -2.42 -9.90 -1.20
CA VAL A 128 -2.62 -10.86 -2.29
C VAL A 128 -3.83 -11.72 -1.92
N ARG A 129 -4.87 -11.66 -2.75
CA ARG A 129 -6.11 -12.41 -2.54
C ARG A 129 -6.25 -13.55 -3.54
N THR A 130 -6.92 -14.61 -3.13
CA THR A 130 -7.29 -15.72 -4.03
C THR A 130 -8.41 -15.29 -4.99
N GLY A 131 -8.72 -16.11 -6.00
CA GLY A 131 -9.87 -15.88 -6.88
C GLY A 131 -11.23 -15.96 -6.17
N ALA A 132 -11.26 -16.45 -4.93
CA ALA A 132 -12.42 -16.43 -4.05
C ALA A 132 -12.42 -15.23 -3.09
N GLU A 133 -11.54 -14.25 -3.32
CA GLU A 133 -11.40 -13.02 -2.52
C GLU A 133 -10.91 -13.24 -1.08
N GLU A 134 -10.35 -14.40 -0.76
CA GLU A 134 -9.71 -14.67 0.53
C GLU A 134 -8.27 -14.16 0.58
N ASN A 135 -7.84 -13.61 1.72
CA ASN A 135 -6.47 -13.12 1.91
C ASN A 135 -5.47 -14.28 1.99
N ALA A 136 -4.57 -14.38 1.00
CA ALA A 136 -3.55 -15.41 0.93
C ALA A 136 -2.23 -14.95 1.55
N LEU A 137 -1.79 -13.73 1.21
CA LEU A 137 -0.61 -13.08 1.77
C LEU A 137 -0.92 -11.61 1.99
N MET A 138 -0.44 -11.07 3.10
CA MET A 138 -0.78 -9.74 3.55
C MET A 138 0.44 -9.11 4.23
N VAL A 139 0.74 -7.83 3.97
CA VAL A 139 1.76 -7.04 4.67
C VAL A 139 1.07 -5.85 5.29
N ASP A 140 0.96 -5.79 6.62
CA ASP A 140 0.24 -4.72 7.31
C ASP A 140 1.03 -3.40 7.27
N GLY A 141 0.39 -2.30 7.66
CA GLY A 141 1.01 -0.97 7.73
C GLY A 141 2.19 -0.87 8.69
N THR A 142 2.37 -1.86 9.58
CA THR A 142 3.51 -1.96 10.51
C THR A 142 4.64 -2.85 9.98
N GLY A 143 4.46 -3.40 8.77
CA GLY A 143 5.40 -4.27 8.09
C GLY A 143 5.40 -5.73 8.59
N ASN A 144 4.35 -6.17 9.29
CA ASN A 144 4.18 -7.59 9.61
C ASN A 144 3.58 -8.33 8.41
N VAL A 145 4.01 -9.56 8.20
CA VAL A 145 3.53 -10.41 7.11
C VAL A 145 2.58 -11.47 7.64
N GLY A 146 1.35 -11.48 7.15
CA GLY A 146 0.36 -12.53 7.37
C GLY A 146 0.29 -13.49 6.16
N ILE A 147 0.25 -14.80 6.41
CA ILE A 147 -0.07 -15.81 5.39
C ILE A 147 -1.33 -16.56 5.84
N GLY A 148 -2.42 -16.43 5.09
CA GLY A 148 -3.74 -16.96 5.47
C GLY A 148 -4.36 -16.29 6.70
N THR A 149 -3.82 -15.15 7.15
CA THR A 149 -4.34 -14.33 8.25
C THR A 149 -4.34 -12.86 7.85
N THR A 150 -5.32 -12.10 8.34
CA THR A 150 -5.49 -10.66 8.07
C THR A 150 -5.02 -9.77 9.21
N ALA A 151 -4.71 -10.35 10.37
CA ALA A 151 -4.30 -9.62 11.57
C ALA A 151 -3.06 -10.29 12.17
N PRO A 152 -1.90 -10.19 11.51
CA PRO A 152 -0.67 -10.81 11.99
C PRO A 152 -0.30 -10.25 13.37
N LYS A 153 -0.06 -11.15 14.34
CA LYS A 153 0.32 -10.77 15.72
C LYS A 153 1.82 -10.78 15.98
N ALA A 154 2.58 -11.22 15.00
CA ALA A 154 4.04 -11.27 14.99
C ALA A 154 4.55 -10.79 13.63
N LYS A 155 5.87 -10.55 13.52
CA LYS A 155 6.50 -10.08 12.27
C LYS A 155 6.21 -11.00 11.07
N LEU A 156 6.09 -12.30 11.33
CA LEU A 156 5.54 -13.28 10.40
C LEU A 156 4.51 -14.12 11.15
N ASP A 157 3.27 -14.12 10.68
CA ASP A 157 2.16 -14.89 11.24
C ASP A 157 1.54 -15.75 10.13
N VAL A 158 1.50 -17.07 10.33
CA VAL A 158 1.00 -18.02 9.35
C VAL A 158 -0.16 -18.80 9.96
N ALA A 159 -1.33 -18.67 9.37
CA ALA A 159 -2.49 -19.49 9.72
C ALA A 159 -2.34 -20.89 9.10
N GLY A 160 -1.59 -21.76 9.78
CA GLY A 160 -1.38 -23.14 9.36
C GLY A 160 -0.01 -23.68 9.69
N GLY A 161 0.33 -24.84 9.10
CA GLY A 161 1.66 -25.44 9.25
C GLY A 161 2.70 -24.73 8.38
N ILE A 162 3.90 -24.56 8.91
CA ILE A 162 5.07 -24.04 8.19
C ILE A 162 6.04 -25.19 7.96
N LYS A 163 6.58 -25.32 6.75
CA LYS A 163 7.69 -26.24 6.45
C LYS A 163 8.98 -25.45 6.34
N VAL A 164 9.97 -25.76 7.18
CA VAL A 164 11.28 -25.09 7.17
C VAL A 164 12.33 -26.11 6.72
N GLY A 165 12.83 -25.97 5.50
CA GLY A 165 13.71 -26.96 4.88
C GLY A 165 12.99 -28.28 4.59
N ASN A 166 13.60 -29.41 4.95
CA ASN A 166 12.96 -30.74 4.82
C ASN A 166 12.09 -31.11 6.04
N GLU A 167 12.02 -30.24 7.04
CA GLU A 167 11.34 -30.51 8.28
C GLU A 167 9.89 -30.03 8.21
N THR A 168 8.98 -30.96 8.50
CA THR A 168 7.53 -30.70 8.65
C THR A 168 7.08 -30.73 10.10
N VAL A 169 7.99 -30.97 11.05
CA VAL A 169 7.72 -31.05 12.48
C VAL A 169 8.21 -29.78 13.18
N CYS A 170 7.37 -29.19 14.02
CA CYS A 170 7.76 -28.08 14.88
C CYS A 170 8.81 -28.55 15.91
N ASP A 171 10.09 -28.24 15.66
CA ASP A 171 11.20 -28.42 16.59
C ASP A 171 11.41 -27.12 17.37
N ALA A 172 11.28 -27.18 18.70
CA ALA A 172 11.49 -26.03 19.57
C ALA A 172 12.92 -25.43 19.45
N GLY A 173 13.91 -26.22 19.02
CA GLY A 173 15.28 -25.75 18.74
C GLY A 173 15.44 -25.00 17.42
N LYS A 174 14.40 -24.99 16.57
CA LYS A 174 14.38 -24.30 15.26
C LYS A 174 13.26 -23.26 15.16
N ALA A 175 12.48 -23.07 16.22
CA ALA A 175 11.51 -21.98 16.28
C ALA A 175 12.25 -20.64 16.18
N GLY A 176 11.82 -19.78 15.23
CA GLY A 176 12.27 -18.40 15.20
C GLY A 176 11.86 -17.68 16.49
N THR A 177 12.75 -16.88 17.05
CA THR A 177 12.51 -16.06 18.25
C THR A 177 11.58 -14.90 17.94
#